data_AF-A0A2U1LJW4-F1
#
_entry.id   AF-A0A2U1LJW4-F1
#
_cell.length_a   1.000
_cell.length_b   1.000
_cell.length_c   1.000
_cell.angle_alpha   90.00
_cell.angle_beta   90.00
_cell.angle_gamma   90.00
#
_symmetry.space_group_name_H-M   'P 1'
#
loop_
_entity.id
_entity.type
_entity.pdbx_description
1 polymer ?
#
loop_
_entity_poly.entity_id
_entity_poly.type
_entity_poly.pdbx_seq_one_letter_code
_entity_poly.pdbx_strand_id
1 'polypeptide(L)'
;MIANLGRKMPDFVPELLVPVDYRDSSPKIFNSGCNLLSEPWEKLYDDMLTRFDLSLRKIDGQISLGDMTRESDASARFVITEFVERKGGKSFSSRYGSWESCMMSSGDSN
;
A
#
# COMPACT_ATOMS: atom_id res chain seq x y z
N MET A 1 4.40 1.22 30.34
CA MET A 1 3.03 0.99 29.84
C MET A 1 3.14 0.55 28.39
N ILE A 2 3.19 -0.76 28.13
CA ILE A 2 3.38 -1.32 26.78
C ILE A 2 1.97 -1.61 26.25
N ALA A 3 1.40 -0.70 25.47
CA ALA A 3 0.04 -0.85 24.97
C ALA A 3 0.02 -1.77 23.73
N ASN A 4 -0.54 -2.97 23.91
CA ASN A 4 -1.23 -3.78 22.89
C ASN A 4 -0.54 -3.96 21.53
N LEU A 5 0.61 -4.62 21.49
CA LEU A 5 1.20 -5.20 20.26
C LEU A 5 0.58 -6.58 19.94
N GLY A 6 -0.74 -6.71 20.06
CA GLY A 6 -1.46 -7.98 19.89
C GLY A 6 -2.43 -8.02 18.71
N ARG A 7 -2.71 -6.87 18.07
CA ARG A 7 -3.54 -6.82 16.87
C ARG A 7 -2.63 -6.86 15.65
N LYS A 8 -2.65 -7.99 14.93
CA LYS A 8 -2.06 -8.14 13.59
C LYS A 8 -2.54 -6.95 12.76
N MET A 9 -1.61 -6.23 12.11
CA MET A 9 -1.96 -5.16 11.19
C MET A 9 -2.85 -5.78 10.09
N PRO A 10 -4.02 -5.20 9.82
CA PRO A 10 -4.90 -5.74 8.80
C PRO A 10 -4.25 -5.61 7.43
N ASP A 11 -4.51 -6.60 6.58
CA ASP A 11 -4.06 -6.58 5.19
C ASP A 11 -4.94 -5.58 4.42
N PHE A 12 -4.34 -4.47 3.96
CA PHE A 12 -5.01 -3.44 3.16
C PHE A 12 -5.09 -3.87 1.69
N VAL A 13 -5.95 -4.83 1.40
CA VAL A 13 -6.16 -5.36 0.04
C VAL A 13 -7.39 -4.68 -0.58
N PRO A 14 -7.23 -3.79 -1.58
CA PRO A 14 -8.38 -3.28 -2.31
C PRO A 14 -8.95 -4.38 -3.21
N GLU A 15 -10.27 -4.53 -3.18
CA GLU A 15 -10.97 -5.40 -4.13
C GLU A 15 -11.17 -4.66 -5.45
N LEU A 16 -11.00 -5.37 -6.57
CA LEU A 16 -11.18 -4.83 -7.91
C LEU A 16 -12.26 -5.60 -8.66
N LEU A 17 -13.19 -4.89 -9.28
CA LEU A 17 -14.07 -5.44 -10.30
C LEU A 17 -13.34 -5.46 -11.64
N VAL A 18 -13.07 -6.65 -12.15
CA VAL A 18 -12.54 -6.86 -13.50
C VAL A 18 -13.73 -7.09 -14.45
N PRO A 19 -14.00 -6.17 -15.39
CA PRO A 19 -15.07 -6.35 -16.36
C PRO A 19 -14.81 -7.54 -17.29
N VAL A 20 -15.89 -8.10 -17.85
CA VAL A 20 -15.79 -9.19 -18.84
C VAL A 20 -15.03 -8.74 -20.10
N ASP A 21 -15.11 -7.45 -20.42
CA ASP A 21 -14.43 -6.78 -21.52
C ASP A 21 -13.12 -6.09 -21.10
N TYR A 22 -12.39 -6.64 -20.11
CA TYR A 22 -11.15 -6.06 -19.57
C TYR A 22 -10.12 -5.62 -20.63
N ARG A 23 -10.13 -6.22 -21.83
CA ARG A 23 -9.27 -5.78 -22.94
C ARG A 23 -9.57 -4.35 -23.38
N ASP A 24 -10.80 -3.92 -23.28
CA ASP A 24 -11.30 -2.63 -23.75
C ASP A 24 -11.74 -1.71 -22.60
N SER A 25 -11.74 -2.22 -21.36
CA SER A 25 -12.18 -1.49 -20.16
C SER A 25 -11.21 -1.66 -18.98
N SER A 26 -11.03 -0.58 -18.20
CA SER A 26 -10.18 -0.62 -16.99
C SER A 26 -10.91 -1.27 -15.81
N PRO A 27 -10.20 -1.96 -14.89
CA PRO A 27 -10.78 -2.51 -13.68
C PRO A 27 -11.23 -1.37 -12.77
N LYS A 28 -12.31 -1.58 -12.04
CA LYS A 28 -12.88 -0.57 -11.14
C LYS A 28 -12.62 -0.97 -9.70
N ILE A 29 -12.36 0.01 -8.85
CA ILE A 29 -12.26 -0.26 -7.42
C ILE A 29 -13.62 -0.75 -6.92
N PHE A 30 -13.61 -1.89 -6.24
CA PHE A 30 -14.72 -2.39 -5.47
C PHE A 30 -14.50 -2.03 -4.00
N ASN A 31 -15.32 -1.12 -3.48
CA ASN A 31 -15.31 -0.86 -2.04
C ASN A 31 -16.30 -1.81 -1.36
N SER A 32 -15.86 -3.02 -1.06
CA SER A 32 -16.67 -3.98 -0.30
C SER A 32 -16.87 -3.55 1.16
N GLY A 33 -16.17 -2.52 1.63
CA GLY A 33 -16.10 -2.14 3.04
C GLY A 33 -15.45 -3.27 3.84
N CYS A 34 -14.27 -3.04 4.39
CA CYS A 34 -13.68 -4.04 5.27
C CYS A 34 -14.39 -3.98 6.63
N ASN A 35 -15.61 -4.53 6.70
CA ASN A 35 -16.52 -4.51 7.86
C ASN A 35 -15.95 -5.18 9.12
N LEU A 36 -14.76 -5.78 8.98
CA LEU A 36 -14.01 -6.45 10.05
C LEU A 36 -12.97 -5.52 10.72
N LEU A 37 -12.75 -4.31 10.19
CA LEU A 37 -11.80 -3.37 10.75
C LEU A 37 -12.45 -2.58 11.88
N SER A 38 -11.73 -2.44 12.98
CA SER A 38 -12.05 -1.46 14.03
C SER A 38 -11.19 -0.23 13.85
N GLU A 39 -11.63 0.90 14.40
CA GLU A 39 -10.77 2.08 14.55
C GLU A 39 -9.41 1.73 15.18
N PRO A 40 -8.29 2.29 14.68
CA PRO A 40 -8.17 3.31 13.63
C PRO A 40 -8.07 2.75 12.20
N TRP A 41 -8.15 1.43 12.01
CA TRP A 41 -7.81 0.77 10.76
C TRP A 41 -8.87 0.95 9.67
N GLU A 42 -10.14 1.03 10.06
CA GLU A 42 -11.25 1.33 9.16
C GLU A 42 -11.03 2.68 8.46
N LYS A 43 -10.78 3.74 9.24
CA LYS A 43 -10.44 5.05 8.69
C LYS A 43 -9.20 5.04 7.80
N LEU A 44 -8.15 4.31 8.18
CA LEU A 44 -6.93 4.22 7.37
C LEU A 44 -7.17 3.48 6.04
N TYR A 45 -8.07 2.51 6.03
CA TYR A 45 -8.47 1.80 4.82
C TYR A 45 -9.26 2.74 3.89
N ASP A 46 -10.20 3.53 4.43
CA ASP A 46 -10.94 4.53 3.65
C ASP A 46 -10.01 5.63 3.08
N ASP A 47 -9.07 6.11 3.89
CA ASP A 47 -8.04 7.06 3.45
C ASP A 47 -7.16 6.45 2.34
N MET A 48 -6.81 5.16 2.46
CA MET A 48 -6.06 4.41 1.45
C MET A 48 -6.84 4.31 0.14
N LEU A 49 -8.10 3.87 0.19
CA LEU A 49 -8.96 3.71 -0.99
C LEU A 49 -9.20 5.05 -1.70
N THR A 50 -9.45 6.11 -0.92
CA THR A 50 -9.64 7.47 -1.47
C THR A 50 -8.39 7.94 -2.21
N ARG A 51 -7.21 7.73 -1.61
CA ARG A 51 -5.94 8.09 -2.24
C ARG A 51 -5.66 7.24 -3.48
N PHE A 52 -5.93 5.95 -3.40
CA PHE A 52 -5.76 5.01 -4.51
C PHE A 52 -6.63 5.39 -5.70
N ASP A 53 -7.94 5.64 -5.49
CA ASP A 53 -8.86 6.11 -6.53
C ASP A 53 -8.38 7.42 -7.18
N LEU A 54 -7.91 8.38 -6.37
CA LEU A 54 -7.36 9.63 -6.87
C LEU A 54 -6.09 9.42 -7.70
N SER A 55 -5.22 8.47 -7.33
CA SER A 55 -4.04 8.09 -8.09
C SER A 55 -4.42 7.50 -9.45
N LEU A 56 -5.40 6.58 -9.49
CA LEU A 56 -5.84 5.95 -10.74
C LEU A 56 -6.42 6.96 -11.74
N ARG A 57 -7.17 7.96 -11.26
CA ARG A 57 -7.74 9.02 -12.12
C ARG A 57 -6.69 9.91 -12.80
N LYS A 58 -5.44 9.89 -12.33
CA LYS A 58 -4.32 10.64 -12.92
C LYS A 58 -3.56 9.85 -13.97
N ILE A 59 -3.84 8.56 -14.12
CA ILE A 59 -3.23 7.73 -15.15
C ILE A 59 -4.04 7.88 -16.43
N ASP A 60 -3.37 8.35 -17.48
CA ASP A 60 -3.99 8.49 -18.79
C ASP A 60 -4.14 7.12 -19.48
N GLY A 61 -5.32 6.88 -20.06
CA GLY A 61 -5.60 5.68 -20.85
C GLY A 61 -6.04 4.47 -20.01
N GLN A 62 -5.79 3.27 -20.55
CA GLN A 62 -6.19 2.02 -19.90
C GLN A 62 -5.16 1.61 -18.85
N ILE A 63 -5.64 1.27 -17.66
CA ILE A 63 -4.76 0.99 -16.53
C ILE A 63 -4.47 -0.51 -16.47
N SER A 64 -3.18 -0.85 -16.42
CA SER A 64 -2.75 -2.24 -16.23
C SER A 64 -2.93 -2.68 -14.77
N LEU A 65 -3.17 -3.98 -14.53
CA LEU A 65 -3.20 -4.52 -13.15
C LEU A 65 -1.89 -4.28 -12.38
N GLY A 66 -0.76 -4.26 -13.09
CA GLY A 66 0.54 -3.96 -12.49
C GLY A 66 0.62 -2.54 -11.95
N ASP A 67 0.11 -1.57 -12.71
CA ASP A 67 0.04 -0.16 -12.28
C ASP A 67 -0.93 0.02 -11.12
N MET A 68 -2.09 -0.64 -11.16
CA MET A 68 -3.04 -0.63 -10.04
C MET A 68 -2.41 -1.19 -8.76
N THR A 69 -1.67 -2.30 -8.86
CA THR A 69 -1.00 -2.91 -7.71
C THR A 69 0.04 -1.96 -7.12
N ARG A 70 0.81 -1.27 -7.97
CA ARG A 70 1.81 -0.28 -7.54
C ARG A 70 1.17 0.92 -6.85
N GLU A 71 0.10 1.48 -7.41
CA GLU A 71 -0.59 2.63 -6.82
C GLU A 71 -1.32 2.28 -5.52
N SER A 72 -1.84 1.05 -5.39
CA SER A 72 -2.41 0.54 -4.15
C SER A 72 -1.35 0.43 -3.06
N ASP A 73 -0.20 -0.21 -3.32
CA ASP A 73 0.91 -0.33 -2.36
C ASP A 73 1.43 1.06 -1.95
N ALA A 74 1.63 1.97 -2.91
CA ALA A 74 2.07 3.34 -2.62
C ALA A 74 1.07 4.09 -1.73
N SER A 75 -0.23 3.95 -1.99
CA SER A 75 -1.29 4.59 -1.19
C SER A 75 -1.35 4.02 0.22
N ALA A 76 -1.29 2.71 0.38
CA ALA A 76 -1.27 2.03 1.67
C ALA A 76 -0.05 2.45 2.51
N ARG A 77 1.15 2.43 1.92
CA ARG A 77 2.38 2.87 2.60
C ARG A 77 2.29 4.32 3.05
N PHE A 78 1.73 5.19 2.21
CA PHE A 78 1.59 6.60 2.57
C PHE A 78 0.69 6.79 3.79
N VAL A 79 -0.52 6.22 3.80
CA VAL A 79 -1.45 6.42 4.94
C VAL A 79 -0.92 5.81 6.23
N ILE A 80 -0.23 4.68 6.16
CA ILE A 80 0.42 4.06 7.32
C ILE A 80 1.56 4.96 7.83
N THR A 81 2.39 5.48 6.93
CA THR A 81 3.50 6.37 7.30
C THR A 81 2.99 7.62 8.00
N GLU A 82 2.02 8.31 7.40
CA GLU A 82 1.36 9.48 8.01
C GLU A 82 0.75 9.17 9.38
N PHE A 83 0.10 8.01 9.51
CA PHE A 83 -0.48 7.59 10.78
C PHE A 83 0.59 7.39 11.86
N VAL A 84 1.67 6.70 11.53
CA VAL A 84 2.77 6.43 12.47
C VAL A 84 3.50 7.73 12.82
N GLU A 85 3.75 8.60 11.86
CA GLU A 85 4.41 9.90 12.08
C GLU A 85 3.57 10.82 12.96
N ARG A 86 2.24 10.90 12.74
CA ARG A 86 1.32 11.65 13.60
C ARG A 86 1.29 11.13 15.04
N LYS A 87 1.58 9.84 15.25
CA LYS A 87 1.69 9.22 16.57
C LYS A 87 3.08 9.39 17.20
N GLY A 88 3.98 10.14 16.57
CA GLY A 88 5.34 10.39 17.05
C GLY A 88 6.34 9.29 16.65
N GLY A 89 5.93 8.32 15.84
CA GLY A 89 6.85 7.41 15.15
C GLY A 89 7.65 8.16 14.08
N LYS A 90 8.75 7.56 13.62
CA LYS A 90 9.57 8.11 12.54
C LYS A 90 9.83 7.04 11.50
N SER A 91 9.90 7.44 10.24
CA SER A 91 10.50 6.62 9.19
C SER A 91 11.94 6.24 9.58
N PHE A 92 12.39 5.06 9.15
CA PHE A 92 13.73 4.54 9.43
C PHE A 92 14.87 5.39 8.85
N SER A 93 14.56 6.39 8.01
CA SER A 93 15.55 7.27 7.40
C SER A 93 16.04 8.35 8.37
N SER A 94 17.23 8.15 8.93
CA SER A 94 18.28 9.18 9.14
C SER A 94 19.33 8.77 10.17
N ARG A 95 19.02 7.80 11.04
CA ARG A 95 19.96 7.33 12.09
C ARG A 95 20.55 5.95 11.85
N TYR A 96 19.89 5.11 11.08
CA TYR A 96 20.32 3.75 10.75
C TYR A 96 20.27 3.65 9.23
N GLY A 97 21.42 3.45 8.58
CA GLY A 97 21.65 3.72 7.16
C GLY A 97 20.73 3.00 6.17
N SER A 98 20.85 3.39 4.90
CA SER A 98 20.21 2.70 3.76
C SER A 98 20.55 1.21 3.82
N TRP A 99 19.59 0.34 3.50
CA TRP A 99 19.82 -1.09 3.37
C TRP A 99 20.85 -1.33 2.27
N GLU A 100 22.06 -1.74 2.65
CA GLU A 100 23.11 -2.04 1.68
C GLU A 100 22.72 -3.34 0.98
N SER A 101 22.42 -3.25 -0.32
CA SER A 101 22.19 -4.44 -1.14
C SER A 101 23.51 -5.21 -1.22
N CYS A 102 23.62 -6.30 -0.46
CA CYS A 102 24.79 -7.16 -0.50
C CYS A 102 24.79 -7.90 -1.85
N MET A 103 25.36 -7.26 -2.87
CA MET A 103 25.72 -7.95 -4.10
C MET A 103 26.89 -8.87 -3.77
N MET A 104 26.58 -10.15 -3.55
CA MET A 104 27.58 -11.20 -3.49
C MET A 104 28.27 -11.26 -4.85
N SER A 105 29.46 -10.68 -4.98
CA SER A 105 30.31 -10.92 -6.14
C SER A 105 30.84 -12.35 -6.04
N SER A 106 30.13 -13.29 -6.64
CA SER A 106 30.71 -14.58 -7.00
C SER A 106 31.62 -14.37 -8.21
N GLY A 107 32.92 -14.55 -8.01
CA GLY A 107 33.92 -14.65 -9.07
C GLY A 107 35.29 -14.18 -8.58
N ASP A 108 36.40 -14.86 -8.80
CA ASP A 108 36.67 -16.25 -9.17
C ASP A 108 38.13 -16.47 -8.73
N SER A 109 38.43 -17.69 -8.35
CA SER A 109 39.76 -18.18 -8.00
C SER A 109 40.80 -17.93 -9.10
N ASN A 110 42.00 -17.51 -8.71
CA ASN A 110 43.27 -17.81 -9.39
C ASN A 110 44.32 -18.21 -8.36
#